data_AF-A0A2N2PXE6-F1
#
_entry.id   AF-A0A2N2PXE6-F1
#
_cell.length_a   1.000
_cell.length_b   1.000
_cell.length_c   1.000
_cell.angle_alpha   90.00
_cell.angle_beta   90.00
_cell.angle_gamma   90.00
#
_symmetry.space_group_name_H-M   'P 1'
#
loop_
_entity.id
_entity.type
_entity.pdbx_description
1 polymer ?
#
loop_
_entity_poly.entity_id
_entity_poly.type
_entity_poly.pdbx_seq_one_letter_code
_entity_poly.pdbx_strand_id
1 'polypeptide(L)'
;MIEQSITRETIIQKVAGLPPDGLAAVMRFIESWEHKVRPPVSVQMLAAGEHPAFGLWADRTDIQDSAAFAQQLRRTIEGRRDG
;
A
#
# COMPACT_ATOMS: atom_id res chain seq x y z
N MET A 1 -2.92 28.58 22.76
CA MET A 1 -2.45 27.24 22.39
C MET A 1 -1.24 27.46 21.50
N ILE A 2 -0.02 27.16 21.96
CA ILE A 2 1.21 27.45 21.21
C ILE A 2 1.43 26.27 20.26
N GLU A 3 1.26 26.47 18.95
CA GLU A 3 1.77 25.54 17.94
C GLU A 3 3.29 25.51 18.08
N GLN A 4 3.82 24.47 18.72
CA GLN A 4 5.26 24.26 18.77
C GLN A 4 5.70 23.90 17.36
N SER A 5 6.31 24.85 16.66
CA SER A 5 7.02 24.59 15.41
C SER A 5 8.18 23.64 15.72
N ILE A 6 7.99 22.35 15.43
CA ILE A 6 9.03 21.34 15.63
C ILE A 6 10.14 21.62 14.60
N THR A 7 11.24 22.22 15.07
CA THR A 7 12.41 22.51 14.23
C THR A 7 13.24 21.23 14.00
N ARG A 8 13.87 21.12 12.82
CA ARG A 8 14.70 19.97 12.43
C ARG A 8 15.79 19.64 13.47
N GLU A 9 16.42 20.65 14.04
CA GLU A 9 17.48 20.47 15.05
C GLU A 9 16.97 19.81 16.33
N THR A 10 15.75 20.13 16.76
CA THR A 10 15.12 19.50 17.93
C THR A 10 14.85 18.02 17.71
N ILE A 11 14.50 17.62 16.48
CA ILE A 11 14.31 16.21 16.12
C ILE A 11 15.65 15.48 16.18
N ILE A 12 16.70 16.04 15.58
CA ILE A 12 18.04 15.42 15.54
C ILE A 12 18.57 15.21 16.96
N GLN A 13 18.44 16.21 17.84
CA GLN A 13 18.87 16.08 19.23
C GLN A 13 18.10 15.00 20.00
N LYS A 14 16.77 14.90 19.79
CA LYS A 14 15.95 13.88 20.44
C LYS A 14 16.26 12.48 19.93
N VAL A 15 16.52 12.32 18.64
CA VAL A 15 16.87 11.02 18.04
C VAL A 15 18.27 10.58 18.48
N ALA A 16 19.23 11.50 18.56
CA ALA A 16 20.60 11.19 18.99
C ALA A 16 20.70 10.68 20.44
N GLY A 17 19.75 11.06 21.30
CA GLY A 17 19.70 10.59 22.69
C GLY A 17 19.00 9.25 22.90
N LEU A 18 18.51 8.58 21.85
CA LEU A 18 17.77 7.34 21.99
C LEU A 18 18.71 6.13 22.14
N PRO A 19 18.31 5.12 22.95
CA PRO A 19 18.96 3.82 22.94
C PRO A 19 18.80 3.13 21.57
N PRO A 20 19.63 2.11 21.24
CA PRO A 20 19.59 1.42 19.95
C PRO A 20 18.19 0.86 19.59
N ASP A 21 17.44 0.37 20.58
CA ASP A 21 16.06 -0.10 20.38
C ASP A 21 15.11 1.04 19.97
N GLY A 22 15.33 2.23 20.50
CA GLY A 22 14.61 3.45 20.14
C GLY A 22 14.94 3.92 18.72
N LEU A 23 16.22 3.81 18.32
CA LEU A 23 16.64 4.11 16.95
C LEU A 23 16.00 3.13 15.94
N ALA A 24 15.91 1.84 16.27
CA ALA A 24 15.24 0.85 15.44
C ALA A 24 13.72 1.11 15.30
N ALA A 25 13.08 1.65 16.34
CA ALA A 25 11.69 2.08 16.27
C ALA A 25 11.50 3.32 15.38
N VAL A 26 12.41 4.30 15.47
CA VAL A 26 12.41 5.49 14.61
C VAL A 26 12.62 5.11 13.15
N MET A 27 13.54 4.20 12.85
CA MET A 27 13.76 3.70 11.48
C MET A 27 12.49 3.06 10.90
N ARG A 28 11.86 2.13 11.63
CA ARG A 28 10.57 1.52 11.19
C ARG A 28 9.47 2.55 11.00
N PHE A 29 9.44 3.58 11.83
CA PHE A 29 8.48 4.67 11.70
C PHE A 29 8.73 5.48 10.42
N ILE A 30 9.97 5.87 10.13
CA ILE A 30 10.34 6.58 8.90
C ILE A 30 9.99 5.75 7.66
N GLU A 31 10.35 4.46 7.66
CA GLU A 31 10.01 3.53 6.57
C GLU A 31 8.50 3.43 6.34
N SER A 32 7.70 3.40 7.41
CA SER A 32 6.23 3.37 7.31
C SER A 32 5.66 4.65 6.68
N TRP A 33 6.31 5.79 6.89
CA TRP A 33 5.92 7.07 6.28
C TRP A 33 6.31 7.12 4.81
N GLU A 34 7.48 6.62 4.43
CA GLU A 34 7.86 6.52 3.02
C GLU A 34 6.86 5.66 2.23
N HIS A 35 6.33 4.59 2.82
CA HIS A 35 5.31 3.76 2.19
C HIS A 35 3.95 4.45 2.05
N LYS A 36 3.62 5.39 2.95
CA LYS A 36 2.36 6.16 2.90
C LYS A 36 2.43 7.39 2.00
N VAL A 37 3.61 8.01 1.90
CA VAL A 37 3.85 9.21 1.09
C VAL A 37 4.22 8.85 -0.34
N ARG A 38 4.75 7.64 -0.58
CA ARG A 38 4.74 7.09 -1.93
C ARG A 38 3.29 7.05 -2.40
N PRO A 39 2.91 7.78 -3.47
CA PRO A 39 1.64 7.52 -4.11
C PRO A 39 1.56 6.01 -4.35
N PRO A 40 0.36 5.38 -4.26
CA PRO A 40 0.24 3.98 -4.64
C PRO A 40 0.97 3.87 -5.95
N VAL A 41 2.00 3.01 -6.00
CA VAL A 41 2.80 2.81 -7.21
C VAL A 41 1.76 2.71 -8.30
N SER A 42 1.67 3.75 -9.14
CA SER A 42 0.85 3.73 -10.32
C SER A 42 1.39 2.50 -11.01
N VAL A 43 0.63 1.40 -10.95
CA VAL A 43 1.09 0.06 -11.28
C VAL A 43 1.89 0.27 -12.54
N GLN A 44 3.23 0.25 -12.42
CA GLN A 44 4.06 0.32 -13.59
C GLN A 44 3.58 -0.92 -14.30
N MET A 45 2.84 -0.71 -15.39
CA MET A 45 2.42 -1.78 -16.28
C MET A 45 3.66 -2.63 -16.40
N LEU A 46 3.66 -3.78 -15.71
CA LEU A 46 4.67 -4.80 -15.89
C LEU A 46 4.65 -4.96 -17.40
N ALA A 47 5.76 -4.59 -18.03
CA ALA A 47 5.86 -4.45 -19.46
C ALA A 47 5.11 -5.64 -20.07
N ALA A 48 4.03 -5.32 -20.79
CA ALA A 48 3.15 -6.30 -21.37
C ALA A 48 4.03 -7.25 -22.20
N GLY A 49 4.29 -8.44 -21.67
CA GLY A 49 5.38 -9.24 -22.20
C GLY A 49 5.52 -10.65 -21.64
N GLU A 50 5.25 -10.89 -20.34
CA GLU A 50 5.71 -12.16 -19.74
C GLU A 50 4.65 -13.03 -19.06
N HIS A 51 3.37 -12.64 -18.98
CA HIS A 51 2.35 -13.59 -18.57
C HIS A 51 1.05 -13.42 -19.37
N PRO A 52 0.51 -14.49 -19.98
CA PRO A 52 -0.76 -14.44 -20.73
C PRO A 52 -1.98 -14.12 -19.85
N ALA A 53 -1.78 -13.90 -18.54
CA ALA A 53 -2.83 -13.49 -17.61
C ALA A 53 -2.77 -11.99 -17.26
N PHE A 54 -1.67 -11.29 -17.53
CA PHE A 54 -1.62 -9.84 -17.37
C PHE A 54 -2.41 -9.19 -18.51
N GLY A 55 -3.39 -8.34 -18.17
CA GLY A 55 -4.23 -7.65 -19.15
C GLY A 55 -5.55 -8.35 -19.50
N LEU A 56 -5.76 -9.62 -19.12
CA LEU A 56 -7.03 -10.34 -19.40
C LEU A 56 -8.27 -9.62 -18.87
N TRP A 57 -8.13 -8.87 -17.79
CA TRP A 57 -9.21 -8.09 -17.19
C TRP A 57 -9.30 -6.67 -17.77
N ALA A 58 -8.23 -6.15 -18.37
CA ALA A 58 -8.21 -4.83 -19.00
C ALA A 58 -9.03 -4.81 -20.29
N ASP A 59 -9.06 -5.93 -21.03
CA ASP A 59 -9.84 -6.06 -22.27
C ASP A 59 -11.33 -6.39 -22.03
N ARG A 60 -11.72 -6.64 -20.77
CA ARG A 60 -13.11 -6.94 -20.41
C ARG A 60 -13.94 -5.67 -20.20
N THR A 61 -14.35 -5.10 -21.32
CA THR A 61 -15.27 -3.94 -21.36
C THR A 61 -16.67 -4.24 -20.81
N ASP A 62 -17.02 -5.52 -20.68
CA ASP A 62 -18.27 -5.98 -20.07
C ASP A 62 -18.27 -5.86 -18.54
N ILE A 63 -17.10 -5.64 -17.92
CA ILE A 63 -16.94 -5.43 -16.49
C ILE A 63 -16.50 -3.99 -16.24
N GLN A 64 -17.46 -3.11 -16.00
CA GLN A 64 -17.18 -1.71 -15.64
C GLN A 64 -16.64 -1.56 -14.21
N ASP A 65 -16.97 -2.48 -13.31
CA ASP A 65 -16.50 -2.51 -11.93
C ASP A 65 -15.94 -3.90 -11.59
N SER A 66 -14.62 -4.02 -11.72
CA SER A 66 -13.87 -5.25 -11.43
C SER A 66 -13.98 -5.68 -9.97
N ALA A 67 -14.17 -4.74 -9.04
CA ALA A 67 -14.30 -5.06 -7.62
C ALA A 67 -15.68 -5.65 -7.31
N ALA A 68 -16.74 -5.05 -7.85
CA ALA A 68 -18.10 -5.59 -7.74
C ALA A 68 -18.20 -6.98 -8.38
N PHE A 69 -17.62 -7.16 -9.57
CA PHE A 69 -17.61 -8.45 -10.25
C PHE A 69 -16.85 -9.53 -9.45
N ALA A 70 -15.68 -9.20 -8.89
CA ALA A 70 -14.92 -10.12 -8.06
C ALA A 70 -15.70 -10.53 -6.78
N GLN A 71 -16.41 -9.59 -6.16
CA GLN A 71 -17.28 -9.89 -5.02
C GLN A 71 -18.43 -10.83 -5.40
N GLN A 72 -19.07 -10.61 -6.55
CA GLN A 72 -20.13 -11.49 -7.04
C GLN A 72 -19.61 -12.91 -7.31
N LEU A 73 -18.47 -13.02 -8.00
CA LEU A 73 -17.83 -14.31 -8.29
C LEU A 73 -17.50 -15.08 -7.01
N ARG A 74 -16.94 -14.38 -6.01
CA ARG A 74 -16.63 -14.96 -4.70
C ARG A 74 -17.87 -15.55 -4.03
N ARG A 75 -18.97 -14.78 -3.97
CA ARG A 75 -20.24 -15.27 -3.39
C ARG A 75 -20.79 -16.48 -4.14
N THR A 76 -20.68 -16.50 -5.48
CA THR A 76 -21.11 -17.65 -6.30
C THR A 76 -20.28 -18.90 -6.03
N ILE A 77 -18.96 -18.76 -5.84
CA ILE A 77 -18.08 -19.91 -5.54
C ILE A 77 -18.33 -20.40 -4.11
N GLU A 78 -18.44 -19.49 -3.16
CA GLU A 78 -18.71 -19.81 -1.75
C GLU A 78 -20.07 -20.52 -1.59
N GLY A 79 -21.11 -20.08 -2.30
CA GLY A 79 -22.43 -20.72 -2.29
C GLY A 79 -22.51 -22.05 -3.04
N ARG A 80 -21.51 -22.41 -3.86
CA ARG A 80 -21.42 -23.73 -4.52
C ARG A 80 -20.73 -24.78 -3.67
N ARG A 81 -20.14 -24.40 -2.54
CA ARG A 81 -19.35 -25.30 -1.67
C ARG A 81 -20.20 -26.12 -0.70
N ASP A 82 -21.53 -25.94 -0.73
CA ASP A 82 -22.51 -26.70 0.07
C ASP A 82 -23.18 -27.86 -0.71
N GLY A 83 -22.52 -28.38 -1.75
CA GLY A 83 -22.98 -29.54 -2.55
C GLY A 83 -22.04 -30.73 -2.45
#